data_AF-A0A950G6Y9-F1
#
_entry.id   AF-A0A950G6Y9-F1
#
_cell.length_a   1.000
_cell.length_b   1.000
_cell.length_c   1.000
_cell.angle_alpha   90.00
_cell.angle_beta   90.00
_cell.angle_gamma   90.00
#
_symmetry.space_group_name_H-M   'P 1'
#
loop_
_entity.id
_entity.type
_entity.pdbx_description
1 polymer ?
#
loop_
_entity_poly.entity_id
_entity_poly.type
_entity_poly.pdbx_seq_one_letter_code
_entity_poly.pdbx_strand_id
1 'polypeptide(L)'
;MIIPLHLLPEDAIDFGESPAYTVGGQAVDPQLRPAREVDLASPLAGPVAVDDLLTLQASLQALGQDLSVPRMLYDRLYACERLAYAYAHGDTRLRDLALHLYDGYERAGEWIGLIH
;
A
#
# COMPACT_ATOMS: atom_id res chain seq x y z
N MET A 1 -12.38 -13.16 16.18
CA MET A 1 -12.13 -13.59 17.58
C MET A 1 -10.66 -13.94 17.66
N ILE A 2 -9.86 -13.16 18.37
CA ILE A 2 -8.39 -13.34 18.47
C ILE A 2 -8.11 -14.11 19.76
N ILE A 3 -7.45 -15.27 19.67
CA ILE A 3 -7.03 -16.05 20.84
C ILE A 3 -5.66 -15.52 21.29
N PRO A 4 -5.49 -15.08 22.54
CA PRO A 4 -4.21 -14.60 23.06
C PRO A 4 -3.16 -15.71 23.12
N LEU A 5 -1.95 -15.44 22.62
CA LEU A 5 -0.85 -16.40 22.51
C LEU A 5 -0.38 -17.02 23.85
N HIS A 6 -0.64 -16.36 24.98
CA HIS A 6 -0.19 -16.81 26.31
C HIS A 6 -1.10 -17.87 26.96
N LEU A 7 -2.16 -18.29 26.27
CA LEU A 7 -3.11 -19.32 26.74
C LEU A 7 -2.83 -20.70 26.15
N LEU A 8 -1.75 -20.87 25.38
CA LEU A 8 -1.30 -22.17 24.91
C LEU A 8 -0.37 -22.79 25.97
N PRO A 9 -0.59 -24.06 26.38
CA PRO A 9 0.32 -24.75 27.29
C PRO A 9 1.72 -24.85 26.66
N GLU A 10 2.77 -24.58 27.43
CA GLU A 10 4.17 -24.53 26.94
C GLU A 10 4.64 -25.86 26.32
N ASP A 11 3.96 -26.97 26.64
CA ASP A 11 4.26 -28.31 26.11
C ASP A 11 3.60 -28.61 24.75
N ALA A 12 2.83 -27.67 24.17
CA ALA A 12 2.19 -27.84 22.87
C ALA A 12 3.04 -27.32 21.69
N ILE A 13 4.20 -26.72 21.95
CA ILE A 13 5.11 -26.20 20.91
C ILE A 13 6.32 -27.13 20.84
N ASP A 14 6.12 -28.28 20.23
CA ASP A 14 7.23 -29.10 19.76
C ASP A 14 7.94 -28.32 18.63
N PHE A 15 9.17 -27.87 18.89
CA PHE A 15 10.07 -27.33 17.86
C PHE A 15 10.78 -28.46 17.07
N GLY A 16 10.19 -29.64 17.05
CA GLY A 16 10.58 -30.77 16.21
C GLY A 16 10.43 -30.44 14.73
N GLU A 17 11.59 -30.35 14.07
CA GLU A 17 11.79 -30.13 12.64
C GLU A 17 11.25 -28.80 12.08
N SER A 18 12.13 -28.07 11.40
CA SER A 18 11.78 -26.86 10.67
C SER A 18 10.54 -27.10 9.80
N PRO A 19 9.54 -26.21 9.79
CA PRO A 19 8.31 -26.44 9.04
C PRO A 19 8.66 -26.68 7.57
N ALA A 20 8.36 -27.87 7.07
CA ALA A 20 8.45 -28.17 5.65
C ALA A 20 7.43 -27.28 4.93
N TYR A 21 7.89 -26.18 4.35
CA TYR A 21 7.06 -25.31 3.53
C TYR A 21 6.59 -26.12 2.33
N THR A 22 5.27 -26.30 2.21
CA THR A 22 4.69 -26.99 1.07
C THR A 22 3.89 -26.02 0.22
N VAL A 23 4.17 -25.98 -1.09
CA VAL A 23 3.35 -25.26 -2.08
C VAL A 23 2.72 -26.33 -2.96
N GLY A 24 1.39 -26.45 -2.93
CA GLY A 24 0.68 -27.50 -3.67
C GLY A 24 1.02 -28.93 -3.24
N GLY A 25 1.50 -29.13 -2.01
CA GLY A 25 1.88 -30.45 -1.48
C GLY A 25 3.32 -30.90 -1.80
N GLN A 26 4.10 -30.08 -2.51
CA GLN A 26 5.54 -30.32 -2.71
C GLN A 26 6.35 -29.58 -1.65
N ALA A 27 7.30 -30.28 -1.01
CA ALA A 27 8.28 -29.68 -0.13
C ALA A 27 9.18 -28.70 -0.91
N VAL A 28 9.23 -27.47 -0.44
CA VAL A 28 10.07 -26.40 -0.99
C VAL A 28 11.34 -26.31 -0.17
N ASP A 29 12.49 -26.31 -0.84
CA ASP A 29 13.79 -26.14 -0.19
C ASP A 29 13.82 -24.78 0.53
N PRO A 30 14.06 -24.72 1.85
CA PRO A 30 14.14 -23.47 2.60
C PRO A 30 15.27 -22.54 2.12
N GLN A 31 16.27 -23.05 1.39
CA GLN A 31 17.31 -22.23 0.76
C GLN A 31 16.82 -21.43 -0.47
N LEU A 32 15.66 -21.80 -1.03
CA LEU A 32 15.00 -21.03 -2.10
C LEU A 32 14.20 -19.83 -1.57
N ARG A 33 14.28 -19.55 -0.26
CA ARG A 33 13.73 -18.31 0.28
C ARG A 33 14.33 -17.13 -0.50
N PRO A 34 13.53 -16.20 -1.04
CA PRO A 34 14.09 -14.96 -1.56
C PRO A 34 14.87 -14.30 -0.42
N ALA A 35 16.20 -14.17 -0.59
CA ALA A 35 17.13 -13.62 0.40
C ALA A 35 16.88 -12.14 0.74
N ARG A 36 15.89 -11.53 0.09
CA ARG A 36 15.39 -10.22 0.45
C ARG A 36 14.44 -10.40 1.64
N GLU A 37 14.98 -10.23 2.84
CA GLU A 37 14.23 -9.49 3.85
C GLU A 37 13.75 -8.21 3.14
N VAL A 38 12.47 -8.19 2.78
CA VAL A 38 11.81 -6.94 2.41
C VAL A 38 11.89 -6.14 3.70
N ASP A 39 12.81 -5.17 3.71
CA ASP A 39 12.96 -4.27 4.83
C ASP A 39 11.69 -3.42 4.91
N LEU A 40 10.71 -3.92 5.66
CA LEU A 40 9.45 -3.24 5.96
C LEU A 40 9.69 -1.95 6.79
N ALA A 41 10.90 -1.76 7.32
CA ALA A 41 11.30 -0.56 8.05
C ALA A 41 11.95 0.48 7.14
N SER A 42 12.25 0.16 5.88
CA SER A 42 12.57 1.19 4.90
C SER A 42 11.32 2.06 4.75
N PRO A 43 11.40 3.39 4.99
CA PRO A 43 10.26 4.26 4.76
C PRO A 43 9.87 4.03 3.31
N LEU A 44 8.67 3.50 3.10
CA LEU A 44 8.10 3.37 1.77
C LEU A 44 8.03 4.82 1.27
N ALA A 45 9.04 5.22 0.50
CA ALA A 45 9.10 6.52 -0.14
C ALA A 45 8.01 6.45 -1.21
N GLY A 46 6.78 6.69 -0.76
CA GLY A 46 5.62 6.67 -1.61
C GLY A 46 5.83 7.67 -2.74
N PRO A 47 5.20 7.44 -3.89
CA PRO A 47 5.32 8.33 -5.05
C PRO A 47 4.91 9.79 -4.75
N VAL A 48 4.20 9.99 -3.65
CA VAL A 48 3.66 11.27 -3.17
C VAL A 48 3.80 11.36 -1.65
N ALA A 49 3.89 12.59 -1.13
CA ALA A 49 3.94 12.82 0.31
C ALA A 49 2.60 12.41 0.97
N VAL A 50 2.69 11.68 2.09
CA VAL A 50 1.50 11.22 2.83
C VAL A 50 0.67 12.39 3.34
N ASP A 51 1.31 13.51 3.69
CA ASP A 51 0.64 14.73 4.17
C ASP A 51 -0.29 15.33 3.10
N ASP A 52 0.12 15.29 1.83
CA ASP A 52 -0.71 15.77 0.72
C ASP A 52 -1.91 14.86 0.48
N LEU A 53 -1.74 13.54 0.64
CA LEU A 53 -2.82 12.56 0.57
C LEU A 53 -3.84 12.73 1.70
N LEU A 54 -3.38 13.03 2.92
CA LEU A 54 -4.25 13.32 4.05
C LEU A 54 -5.01 14.63 3.85
N THR A 55 -4.35 15.65 3.29
CA THR A 55 -4.99 16.93 2.94
C THR A 55 -6.05 16.75 1.86
N LEU A 56 -5.78 15.92 0.85
CA LEU A 56 -6.75 15.55 -0.19
C LEU A 56 -7.94 14.79 0.42
N GLN A 57 -7.66 13.82 1.31
CA GLN A 57 -8.69 13.05 2.01
C GLN A 57 -9.63 13.96 2.79
N ALA A 58 -9.09 14.86 3.62
CA ALA A 58 -9.90 15.78 4.42
C ALA A 58 -10.77 16.68 3.54
N SER A 59 -10.21 17.15 2.41
CA SER A 59 -10.92 18.01 1.47
C SER A 59 -12.05 17.27 0.75
N LEU A 60 -11.82 16.03 0.29
CA LEU A 60 -12.85 15.20 -0.34
C LEU A 60 -13.92 14.74 0.67
N GLN A 61 -13.55 14.45 1.91
CA GLN A 61 -14.50 14.12 2.98
C GLN A 61 -15.43 15.29 3.29
N ALA A 62 -14.93 16.53 3.28
CA ALA A 62 -15.78 17.71 3.42
C ALA A 62 -16.81 17.84 2.29
N LEU A 63 -16.53 17.25 1.13
CA LEU A 63 -17.42 17.17 -0.04
C LEU A 63 -18.29 15.90 -0.06
N GLY A 64 -18.24 15.09 1.00
CA GLY A 64 -18.99 13.83 1.12
C GLY A 64 -18.42 12.68 0.27
N GLN A 65 -17.20 12.82 -0.23
CA GLN A 65 -16.49 11.75 -0.95
C GLN A 65 -15.49 11.05 -0.05
N ASP A 66 -15.55 9.73 -0.05
CA ASP A 66 -14.58 8.91 0.70
C ASP A 66 -13.31 8.67 -0.13
N LEU A 67 -12.17 8.71 0.56
CA LEU A 67 -10.85 8.45 -0.02
C LEU A 67 -10.09 7.49 0.88
N SER A 68 -9.58 6.41 0.28
CA SER A 68 -8.71 5.45 0.94
C SER A 68 -7.26 5.74 0.58
N VAL A 69 -6.49 6.27 1.54
CA VAL A 69 -5.05 6.56 1.37
C VAL A 69 -4.25 5.32 0.95
N PRO A 70 -4.46 4.12 1.54
CA PRO A 70 -3.77 2.92 1.05
C PRO A 70 -4.07 2.62 -0.42
N ARG A 71 -5.31 2.79 -0.89
CA ARG A 71 -5.64 2.58 -2.31
C ARG A 71 -5.02 3.63 -3.21
N MET A 72 -4.88 4.87 -2.74
CA MET A 72 -4.14 5.90 -3.49
C MET A 72 -2.68 5.49 -3.74
N LEU A 73 -2.06 4.71 -2.86
CA LEU A 73 -0.67 4.27 -3.01
C LEU A 73 -0.49 3.06 -3.93
N TYR A 74 -1.45 2.13 -3.94
CA TYR A 74 -1.28 0.83 -4.61
C TYR A 74 -2.23 0.58 -5.79
N ASP A 75 -3.31 1.35 -5.92
CA ASP A 75 -4.32 1.20 -6.96
C ASP A 75 -4.32 2.45 -7.86
N ARG A 76 -3.61 2.34 -8.97
CA ARG A 76 -3.44 3.42 -9.94
C ARG A 76 -4.78 3.93 -10.48
N LEU A 77 -5.70 3.02 -10.83
CA LEU A 77 -6.99 3.41 -11.40
C LEU A 77 -7.79 4.21 -10.39
N TYR A 78 -7.86 3.72 -9.15
CA TYR A 78 -8.51 4.44 -8.06
C TYR A 78 -7.89 5.83 -7.83
N ALA A 79 -6.55 5.94 -7.84
CA ALA A 79 -5.86 7.21 -7.70
C ALA A 79 -6.24 8.19 -8.83
N CYS A 80 -6.23 7.72 -10.09
CA CYS A 80 -6.62 8.54 -11.25
C CYS A 80 -8.06 9.05 -11.13
N GLU A 81 -9.01 8.19 -10.78
CA GLU A 81 -10.42 8.57 -10.64
C GLU A 81 -10.62 9.63 -9.55
N ARG A 82 -9.95 9.47 -8.41
CA ARG A 82 -10.05 10.42 -7.29
C ARG A 82 -9.40 11.76 -7.59
N LEU A 83 -8.24 11.76 -8.24
CA LEU A 83 -7.57 12.99 -8.69
C LEU A 83 -8.38 13.71 -9.78
N ALA A 84 -8.95 12.97 -10.73
CA ALA A 84 -9.83 13.54 -11.76
C ALA A 84 -11.09 14.16 -11.15
N TYR A 85 -11.70 13.50 -10.17
CA TYR A 85 -12.83 14.05 -9.42
C TYR A 85 -12.45 15.35 -8.70
N ALA A 86 -11.33 15.34 -7.97
CA ALA A 86 -10.82 16.51 -7.25
C ALA A 86 -10.54 17.69 -8.22
N TYR A 87 -9.97 17.41 -9.38
CA TYR A 87 -9.71 18.39 -10.43
C TYR A 87 -11.01 18.99 -11.00
N ALA A 88 -12.03 18.16 -11.23
CA ALA A 88 -13.30 18.57 -11.83
C ALA A 88 -14.26 19.29 -10.87
N HIS A 89 -14.03 19.22 -9.55
CA HIS A 89 -14.95 19.74 -8.53
C HIS A 89 -15.07 21.27 -8.51
N GLY A 90 -14.13 21.99 -9.15
CA GLY A 90 -14.21 23.44 -9.35
C GLY A 90 -13.49 24.29 -8.28
N ASP A 91 -13.15 23.72 -7.11
CA ASP A 91 -12.29 24.39 -6.13
C ASP A 91 -10.84 24.45 -6.66
N THR A 92 -10.30 25.65 -6.80
CA THR A 92 -8.94 25.88 -7.29
C THR A 92 -7.88 25.23 -6.40
N ARG A 93 -8.05 25.25 -5.07
CA ARG A 93 -7.06 24.65 -4.15
C ARG A 93 -7.02 23.14 -4.27
N LEU A 94 -8.21 22.53 -4.37
CA LEU A 94 -8.34 21.08 -4.55
C LEU A 94 -7.79 20.63 -5.90
N ARG A 95 -7.99 21.44 -6.94
CA ARG A 95 -7.45 21.23 -8.28
C ARG A 95 -5.92 21.28 -8.30
N ASP A 96 -5.34 22.30 -7.68
CA ASP A 96 -3.89 22.46 -7.60
C ASP A 96 -3.24 21.31 -6.82
N LEU A 97 -3.88 20.87 -5.72
CA LEU A 97 -3.43 19.71 -4.95
C LEU A 97 -3.52 18.42 -5.77
N ALA A 98 -4.61 18.24 -6.53
CA ALA A 98 -4.76 17.06 -7.39
C ALA A 98 -3.70 17.02 -8.50
N LEU A 99 -3.37 18.15 -9.11
CA LEU A 99 -2.29 18.26 -10.09
C LEU A 99 -0.91 17.98 -9.46
N HIS A 100 -0.65 18.54 -8.28
CA HIS A 100 0.60 18.29 -7.56
C HIS A 100 0.83 16.81 -7.28
N LEU A 101 -0.20 16.13 -6.78
CA LEU A 101 -0.17 14.69 -6.52
C LEU A 101 0.02 13.90 -7.82
N TYR A 102 -0.73 14.23 -8.88
CA TYR A 102 -0.59 13.62 -10.20
C TYR A 102 0.86 13.69 -10.72
N ASP A 103 1.47 14.88 -10.65
CA ASP A 103 2.86 15.09 -11.05
C ASP A 103 3.86 14.31 -10.18
N GLY A 104 3.53 14.11 -8.90
CA GLY A 104 4.30 13.23 -8.01
C GLY A 104 4.26 11.78 -8.49
N TYR A 105 3.05 11.27 -8.79
CA TYR A 105 2.90 9.92 -9.30
C TYR A 105 3.55 9.69 -10.67
N GLU A 106 3.46 10.66 -11.60
CA GLU A 106 4.14 10.60 -12.90
C GLU A 106 5.67 10.54 -12.74
N ARG A 107 6.24 11.41 -11.90
CA ARG A 107 7.70 11.46 -11.64
C ARG A 107 8.23 10.21 -10.97
N ALA A 108 7.43 9.57 -10.12
CA ALA A 108 7.80 8.33 -9.45
C ALA A 108 7.84 7.12 -10.39
N GLY A 109 7.40 7.27 -11.65
CA GLY A 109 7.37 6.17 -12.60
C GLY A 109 6.20 5.19 -12.41
N GLU A 110 5.34 5.41 -11.40
CA GLU A 110 4.14 4.59 -11.14
C GLU A 110 3.12 4.64 -12.30
N TRP A 111 3.23 5.66 -13.15
CA TRP A 111 2.36 5.85 -14.31
C TRP A 111 2.97 5.32 -15.61
N ILE A 112 4.25 4.93 -15.55
CA ILE A 112 5.01 4.45 -16.69
C ILE A 112 4.73 2.95 -16.89
N GLY A 113 3.61 2.71 -17.56
CA GLY A 113 3.45 1.54 -18.42
C GLY A 113 4.09 1.74 -19.79
N LEU A 114 5.07 2.64 -19.95
CA LEU A 114 5.72 2.95 -21.23
C LEU A 114 7.17 3.44 -21.03
N ILE A 115 8.14 2.53 -21.16
CA ILE A 115 9.34 2.66 -22.02
C ILE A 115 10.25 1.43 -21.77
N HIS A 116 10.15 0.51 -22.74
CA HIS A 116 11.10 -0.51 -23.23
C HIS A 116 11.41 -1.74 -22.37
#